data_AF-A0AAV8XLG7-F1
#
_entry.id   AF-A0AAV8XLG7-F1
#
_cell.length_a   1.000
_cell.length_b   1.000
_cell.length_c   1.000
_cell.angle_alpha   90.00
_cell.angle_beta   90.00
_cell.angle_gamma   90.00
#
_symmetry.space_group_name_H-M   'P 1'
#
loop_
_entity.id
_entity.type
_entity.pdbx_description
1 polymer ?
#
loop_
_entity_poly.entity_id
_entity_poly.type
_entity_poly.pdbx_seq_one_letter_code
_entity_poly.pdbx_strand_id
1 'polypeptide(L)'
;MQFPCNLNVTTRSKDIPKMAHQVRPGGQGTWKTSLTLPNIIKMFNPNLIGYSLRTSLSTERESQFNVAEGGAISSNMPYMAKILVKRIKMDPRVNLEKDWKMITHMVGDNDFCSEMCYYKEPEAILAKHKQDLLDVLRILKTNLPRTIVNVIPPPQGKGNCFFDLMQKWQELDIEISNSPEFDLDDFTVIAHYFTLDYTFPTTTQGRIDYSYLSEDCFHFSEKGHSRFANDLWNSIMEPFGNKSTDGSDIFSKFLCPTEKQPFIFTRRNTPTS
;
A
#
# COMPACT_ATOMS: atom_id res chain seq x y z
N MET A 1 -2.89 -20.66 -15.74
CA MET A 1 -1.90 -20.55 -14.64
C MET A 1 -2.57 -20.96 -13.32
N GLN A 2 -1.85 -21.71 -12.47
CA GLN A 2 -2.26 -22.04 -11.09
C GLN A 2 -1.73 -20.96 -10.13
N PHE A 3 -2.38 -20.76 -8.99
CA PHE A 3 -1.91 -19.79 -8.00
C PHE A 3 -0.53 -20.24 -7.46
N PRO A 4 0.48 -19.35 -7.34
CA PRO A 4 1.84 -19.76 -7.01
C PRO A 4 2.01 -20.40 -5.62
N CYS A 5 1.13 -20.09 -4.65
CA CYS A 5 1.25 -20.58 -3.29
C CYS A 5 0.43 -21.82 -2.98
N ASN A 6 0.98 -22.68 -2.12
CA ASN A 6 0.25 -23.80 -1.54
C ASN A 6 -0.67 -23.31 -0.40
N LEU A 7 -1.98 -23.33 -0.66
CA LEU A 7 -2.99 -22.83 0.28
C LEU A 7 -3.26 -23.78 1.46
N ASN A 8 -2.75 -25.03 1.43
CA ASN A 8 -2.93 -25.95 2.55
C ASN A 8 -2.09 -25.59 3.78
N VAL A 9 -1.06 -24.76 3.61
CA VAL A 9 -0.18 -24.29 4.69
C VAL A 9 -0.83 -23.17 5.51
N THR A 10 -1.68 -22.36 4.88
CA THR A 10 -2.25 -21.11 5.42
C THR A 10 -3.64 -21.24 6.02
N THR A 11 -4.37 -22.31 5.70
CA THR A 11 -5.69 -22.63 6.29
C THR A 11 -5.66 -22.91 7.80
N ARG A 12 -4.47 -22.94 8.43
CA ARG A 12 -4.28 -23.30 9.84
C ARG A 12 -4.25 -22.14 10.85
N SER A 13 -4.30 -20.86 10.46
CA SER A 13 -4.32 -19.79 11.48
C SER A 13 -5.39 -18.71 11.32
N LYS A 14 -5.76 -18.17 12.50
CA LYS A 14 -6.87 -17.24 12.77
C LYS A 14 -6.52 -15.77 12.51
N ASP A 15 -5.31 -15.48 12.02
CA ASP A 15 -4.73 -14.12 12.05
C ASP A 15 -4.63 -13.43 10.68
N ILE A 16 -5.26 -13.98 9.63
CA ILE A 16 -5.33 -13.31 8.33
C ILE A 16 -6.23 -12.07 8.44
N PRO A 17 -5.81 -10.88 7.97
CA PRO A 17 -6.65 -9.70 7.97
C PRO A 17 -8.01 -9.98 7.31
N LYS A 18 -9.07 -9.56 8.00
CA LYS A 18 -10.44 -9.63 7.46
C LYS A 18 -10.74 -8.48 6.51
N MET A 19 -9.90 -7.46 6.51
CA MET A 19 -9.98 -6.32 5.60
C MET A 19 -8.61 -6.00 5.03
N ALA A 20 -8.58 -5.70 3.74
CA ALA A 20 -7.43 -5.10 3.09
C ALA A 20 -7.92 -3.98 2.16
N HIS A 21 -7.40 -2.79 2.41
CA HIS A 21 -7.65 -1.59 1.63
C HIS A 21 -6.33 -1.14 1.00
N GLN A 22 -6.38 -0.84 -0.30
CA GLN A 22 -5.27 -0.32 -1.10
C GLN A 22 -5.62 1.10 -1.56
N VAL A 23 -4.63 2.00 -1.63
CA VAL A 23 -4.78 3.39 -2.10
C VAL A 23 -5.18 3.50 -3.56
N ARG A 24 -5.11 2.40 -4.33
CA ARG A 24 -5.56 2.33 -5.72
C ARG A 24 -6.77 1.40 -5.78
N PRO A 25 -7.80 1.70 -6.60
CA PRO A 25 -8.94 0.80 -6.82
C PRO A 25 -8.49 -0.61 -7.18
N GLY A 26 -9.06 -1.61 -6.51
CA GLY A 26 -8.69 -3.00 -6.74
C GLY A 26 -9.55 -3.96 -5.93
N GLY A 27 -9.60 -5.22 -6.38
CA GLY A 27 -10.41 -6.28 -5.77
C GLY A 27 -11.54 -6.81 -6.66
N GLN A 28 -11.83 -6.14 -7.79
CA GLN A 28 -12.69 -6.67 -8.84
C GLN A 28 -12.09 -7.95 -9.42
N GLY A 29 -12.96 -8.91 -9.75
CA GLY A 29 -12.57 -10.17 -10.37
C GLY A 29 -11.74 -11.07 -9.43
N THR A 30 -10.72 -11.70 -10.00
CA THR A 30 -9.84 -12.66 -9.31
C THR A 30 -8.38 -12.34 -9.61
N TRP A 31 -7.44 -12.98 -8.90
CA TRP A 31 -6.01 -12.81 -9.18
C TRP A 31 -5.61 -13.21 -10.62
N LYS A 32 -6.43 -14.04 -11.29
CA LYS A 32 -6.19 -14.46 -12.69
C LYS A 32 -6.58 -13.38 -13.71
N THR A 33 -7.56 -12.55 -13.38
CA THR A 33 -8.05 -11.50 -14.26
C THR A 33 -7.35 -10.18 -13.97
N SER A 34 -7.21 -9.85 -12.68
CA SER A 34 -6.64 -8.60 -12.20
C SER A 34 -5.84 -8.88 -10.94
N LEU A 35 -4.50 -8.80 -11.01
CA LEU A 35 -3.69 -9.05 -9.83
C LEU A 35 -3.72 -7.80 -8.94
N THR A 36 -4.34 -7.92 -7.77
CA THR A 36 -4.43 -6.85 -6.78
C THR A 36 -4.17 -7.43 -5.40
N LEU A 37 -3.73 -6.61 -4.45
CA LEU A 37 -3.46 -7.10 -3.10
C LEU A 37 -4.71 -7.78 -2.47
N PRO A 38 -5.94 -7.21 -2.57
CA PRO A 38 -7.13 -7.92 -2.11
C PRO A 38 -7.38 -9.25 -2.83
N ASN A 39 -7.11 -9.35 -4.13
CA ASN A 39 -7.27 -10.60 -4.89
C ASN A 39 -6.27 -11.68 -4.47
N ILE A 40 -5.06 -11.29 -4.05
CA ILE A 40 -4.07 -12.20 -3.46
C ILE A 40 -4.57 -12.66 -2.08
N ILE A 41 -4.96 -11.73 -1.21
CA ILE A 41 -5.41 -12.04 0.16
C ILE A 41 -6.67 -12.92 0.15
N LYS A 42 -7.59 -12.74 -0.80
CA LYS A 42 -8.78 -13.59 -0.97
C LYS A 42 -8.45 -15.07 -1.16
N MET A 43 -7.25 -15.40 -1.67
CA MET A 43 -6.81 -16.81 -1.79
C MET A 43 -6.54 -17.45 -0.42
N PHE A 44 -6.21 -16.64 0.58
CA PHE A 44 -5.92 -17.07 1.95
C PHE A 44 -7.12 -16.88 2.87
N ASN A 45 -7.88 -15.79 2.68
CA ASN A 45 -9.11 -15.48 3.42
C ASN A 45 -10.24 -15.13 2.45
N PRO A 46 -11.12 -16.09 2.10
CA PRO A 46 -12.23 -15.85 1.17
C PRO A 46 -13.31 -14.91 1.73
N ASN A 47 -13.33 -14.68 3.05
CA ASN A 47 -14.28 -13.79 3.72
C ASN A 47 -13.80 -12.33 3.82
N LEU A 48 -12.76 -11.97 3.05
CA LEU A 48 -12.24 -10.61 3.00
C LEU A 48 -13.35 -9.62 2.61
N ILE A 49 -13.40 -8.46 3.28
CA ILE A 49 -14.29 -7.35 2.93
C ILE A 49 -13.51 -6.03 2.81
N GLY A 50 -14.17 -4.98 2.29
CA GLY A 50 -13.62 -3.62 2.27
C GLY A 50 -12.87 -3.21 0.99
N TYR A 51 -12.59 -4.14 0.09
CA TYR A 51 -12.00 -3.88 -1.22
C TYR A 51 -13.03 -3.34 -2.22
N SER A 52 -12.58 -2.63 -3.27
CA SER A 52 -13.48 -2.08 -4.29
C SER A 52 -14.10 -3.20 -5.13
N LEU A 53 -15.42 -3.16 -5.32
CA LEU A 53 -16.16 -4.21 -6.03
C LEU A 53 -16.10 -4.07 -7.55
N ARG A 54 -15.90 -2.84 -8.03
CA ARG A 54 -15.72 -2.45 -9.43
C ARG A 54 -15.00 -1.11 -9.50
N THR A 55 -14.68 -0.63 -10.71
CA THR A 55 -14.35 0.78 -10.93
C THR A 55 -15.47 1.66 -10.37
N SER A 56 -15.12 2.53 -9.43
CA SER A 56 -16.07 3.39 -8.72
C SER A 56 -15.36 4.60 -8.12
N LEU A 57 -16.06 5.73 -8.04
CA LEU A 57 -15.65 6.91 -7.29
C LEU A 57 -15.71 6.62 -5.78
N SER A 58 -14.96 7.38 -4.97
CA SER A 58 -14.96 7.13 -3.52
C SER A 58 -16.34 7.34 -2.89
N THR A 59 -17.20 8.14 -3.49
CA THR A 59 -18.56 8.41 -3.00
C THR A 59 -19.56 7.30 -3.32
N GLU A 60 -19.20 6.39 -4.23
CA GLU A 60 -20.07 5.29 -4.64
C GLU A 60 -19.97 4.12 -3.67
N ARG A 61 -21.07 3.39 -3.50
CA ARG A 61 -21.14 2.26 -2.55
C ARG A 61 -20.11 1.18 -2.86
N GLU A 62 -19.80 0.99 -4.13
CA GLU A 62 -18.90 -0.05 -4.62
C GLU A 62 -17.43 0.22 -4.30
N SER A 63 -17.09 1.44 -3.87
CA SER A 63 -15.75 1.77 -3.39
C SER A 63 -15.45 1.08 -2.07
N GLN A 64 -16.49 0.72 -1.29
CA GLN A 64 -16.37 0.13 0.05
C GLN A 64 -15.51 1.00 0.98
N PHE A 65 -14.39 0.49 1.48
CA PHE A 65 -13.43 1.25 2.29
C PHE A 65 -12.39 1.99 1.44
N ASN A 66 -12.50 1.93 0.11
CA ASN A 66 -11.70 2.75 -0.75
C ASN A 66 -12.15 4.21 -0.72
N VAL A 67 -11.29 5.03 -0.11
CA VAL A 67 -11.45 6.48 0.00
C VAL A 67 -10.46 7.24 -0.89
N ALA A 68 -9.72 6.56 -1.76
CA ALA A 68 -8.75 7.21 -2.64
C ALA A 68 -9.45 8.06 -3.71
N GLU A 69 -8.83 9.21 -4.00
CA GLU A 69 -9.35 10.19 -4.95
C GLU A 69 -8.26 10.60 -5.94
N GLY A 70 -8.68 10.85 -7.19
CA GLY A 70 -7.80 11.43 -8.20
C GLY A 70 -7.34 12.83 -7.77
N GLY A 71 -6.05 13.12 -7.96
CA GLY A 71 -5.47 14.42 -7.60
C GLY A 71 -5.27 14.65 -6.10
N ALA A 72 -5.52 13.66 -5.23
CA ALA A 72 -5.32 13.83 -3.80
C ALA A 72 -3.84 14.06 -3.46
N ILE A 73 -3.59 15.02 -2.58
CA ILE A 73 -2.27 15.41 -2.06
C ILE A 73 -2.19 15.14 -0.55
N SER A 74 -0.99 15.25 0.03
CA SER A 74 -0.72 15.00 1.45
C SER A 74 -1.68 15.76 2.37
N SER A 75 -2.01 17.02 2.03
CA SER A 75 -2.89 17.86 2.84
C SER A 75 -4.34 17.37 2.90
N ASN A 76 -4.79 16.55 1.94
CA ASN A 76 -6.11 15.93 1.97
C ASN A 76 -6.16 14.69 2.87
N MET A 77 -5.02 14.06 3.12
CA MET A 77 -4.94 12.73 3.75
C MET A 77 -5.55 12.68 5.16
N PRO A 78 -5.35 13.67 6.06
CA PRO A 78 -5.98 13.64 7.38
C PRO A 78 -7.52 13.62 7.33
N TYR A 79 -8.12 14.31 6.35
CA TYR A 79 -9.56 14.27 6.13
C TYR A 79 -10.00 12.90 5.61
N MET A 80 -9.31 12.37 4.60
CA MET A 80 -9.60 11.05 4.02
C MET A 80 -9.48 9.94 5.07
N ALA A 81 -8.50 10.02 5.98
CA ALA A 81 -8.37 9.11 7.11
C ALA A 81 -9.59 9.15 8.04
N LYS A 82 -10.13 10.35 8.34
CA LYS A 82 -11.36 10.49 9.13
C LYS A 82 -12.57 9.88 8.42
N ILE A 83 -12.67 10.04 7.09
CA ILE A 83 -13.73 9.42 6.29
C ILE A 83 -13.60 7.89 6.32
N LEU A 84 -12.40 7.35 6.17
CA LEU A 84 -12.14 5.91 6.27
C LEU A 84 -12.54 5.36 7.63
N VAL A 85 -12.10 6.01 8.71
CA VAL A 85 -12.48 5.65 10.09
C VAL A 85 -14.00 5.64 10.23
N LYS A 86 -14.69 6.68 9.77
CA LYS A 86 -16.15 6.77 9.83
C LYS A 86 -16.81 5.60 9.07
N ARG A 87 -16.35 5.30 7.85
CA ARG A 87 -16.89 4.19 7.04
C ARG A 87 -16.71 2.84 7.75
N ILE A 88 -15.51 2.56 8.27
CA ILE A 88 -15.22 1.30 8.97
C ILE A 88 -16.08 1.18 10.24
N LYS A 89 -16.17 2.23 11.06
CA LYS A 89 -16.96 2.22 12.30
C LYS A 89 -18.47 2.06 12.07
N MET A 90 -18.98 2.52 10.93
CA MET A 90 -20.40 2.45 10.57
C MET A 90 -20.79 1.16 9.83
N ASP A 91 -19.83 0.37 9.36
CA ASP A 91 -20.13 -0.84 8.59
C ASP A 91 -20.49 -2.01 9.52
N PRO A 92 -21.71 -2.56 9.46
CA PRO A 92 -22.15 -3.62 10.37
C PRO A 92 -21.41 -4.94 10.17
N ARG A 93 -20.65 -5.10 9.07
CA ARG A 93 -19.83 -6.29 8.81
C ARG A 93 -18.52 -6.27 9.60
N VAL A 94 -18.14 -5.13 10.19
CA VAL A 94 -16.87 -4.95 10.89
C VAL A 94 -17.06 -5.06 12.39
N ASN A 95 -16.32 -5.97 13.02
CA ASN A 95 -16.12 -5.98 14.46
C ASN A 95 -14.80 -5.29 14.80
N LEU A 96 -14.85 -4.05 15.28
CA LEU A 96 -13.64 -3.24 15.54
C LEU A 96 -12.63 -3.93 16.48
N GLU A 97 -13.11 -4.64 17.49
CA GLU A 97 -12.29 -5.28 18.52
C GLU A 97 -11.70 -6.63 18.09
N LYS A 98 -12.29 -7.27 17.08
CA LYS A 98 -11.91 -8.63 16.66
C LYS A 98 -11.24 -8.69 15.29
N ASP A 99 -11.57 -7.76 14.42
CA ASP A 99 -11.19 -7.85 13.02
C ASP A 99 -9.92 -7.04 12.75
N TRP A 100 -8.92 -7.72 12.19
CA TRP A 100 -7.71 -7.07 11.68
C TRP A 100 -8.01 -6.31 10.38
N LYS A 101 -7.54 -5.05 10.33
CA LYS A 101 -7.59 -4.15 9.19
C LYS A 101 -6.19 -4.03 8.59
N MET A 102 -6.10 -4.12 7.27
CA MET A 102 -4.92 -3.71 6.52
C MET A 102 -5.28 -2.46 5.72
N ILE A 103 -4.56 -1.36 5.94
CA ILE A 103 -4.72 -0.09 5.24
C ILE A 103 -3.43 0.19 4.50
N THR A 104 -3.49 0.48 3.22
CA THR A 104 -2.33 0.95 2.46
C THR A 104 -2.39 2.46 2.37
N HIS A 105 -1.26 3.14 2.47
CA HIS A 105 -1.08 4.58 2.33
C HIS A 105 0.09 4.86 1.37
N MET A 106 -0.14 5.75 0.41
CA MET A 106 0.80 6.13 -0.65
C MET A 106 0.31 7.47 -1.19
N VAL A 107 1.08 8.52 -0.98
CA VAL A 107 0.77 9.89 -1.42
C VAL A 107 2.09 10.57 -1.79
N GLY A 108 2.03 11.67 -2.52
CA GLY A 108 3.21 12.43 -2.93
C GLY A 108 3.28 12.67 -4.43
N ASP A 109 2.78 11.75 -5.26
CA ASP A 109 2.79 11.90 -6.73
C ASP A 109 2.20 13.26 -7.15
N ASN A 110 1.00 13.60 -6.66
CA ASN A 110 0.33 14.87 -6.94
C ASN A 110 0.97 16.07 -6.23
N ASP A 111 1.57 15.84 -5.06
CA ASP A 111 2.26 16.87 -4.28
C ASP A 111 3.43 17.44 -5.09
N PHE A 112 4.22 16.57 -5.70
CA PHE A 112 5.33 16.96 -6.59
C PHE A 112 4.87 17.40 -7.98
N CYS A 113 3.72 16.91 -8.48
CA CYS A 113 3.21 17.32 -9.78
C CYS A 113 2.50 18.69 -9.77
N SER A 114 1.95 19.12 -8.63
CA SER A 114 1.09 20.31 -8.60
C SER A 114 1.26 21.18 -7.36
N GLU A 115 1.31 20.58 -6.17
CA GLU A 115 1.23 21.35 -4.91
C GLU A 115 2.52 22.13 -4.62
N MET A 116 3.67 21.52 -4.90
CA MET A 116 4.97 22.13 -4.67
C MET A 116 5.14 23.48 -5.38
N CYS A 117 4.49 23.69 -6.53
CA CYS A 117 4.56 24.93 -7.29
C CYS A 117 3.99 26.15 -6.56
N TYR A 118 3.21 25.93 -5.49
CA TYR A 118 2.65 27.01 -4.67
C TYR A 118 3.55 27.41 -3.48
N TYR A 119 4.64 26.69 -3.24
CA TYR A 119 5.61 27.03 -2.20
C TYR A 119 6.69 27.96 -2.73
N LYS A 120 7.04 28.98 -1.94
CA LYS A 120 8.18 29.87 -2.25
C LYS A 120 9.51 29.10 -2.19
N GLU A 121 9.66 28.25 -1.18
CA GLU A 121 10.80 27.35 -1.01
C GLU A 121 10.28 25.91 -1.10
N PRO A 122 10.66 25.11 -2.12
CA PRO A 122 10.14 23.76 -2.33
C PRO A 122 10.27 22.83 -1.12
N GLU A 123 11.34 22.96 -0.33
CA GLU A 123 11.60 22.16 0.87
C GLU A 123 10.50 22.30 1.95
N ALA A 124 9.74 23.39 1.94
CA ALA A 124 8.64 23.59 2.87
C ALA A 124 7.53 22.52 2.74
N ILE A 125 7.42 21.88 1.57
CA ILE A 125 6.47 20.77 1.36
C ILE A 125 6.77 19.57 2.28
N LEU A 126 8.05 19.33 2.60
CA LEU A 126 8.46 18.21 3.46
C LEU A 126 7.95 18.37 4.89
N ALA A 127 8.05 19.58 5.44
CA ALA A 127 7.57 19.88 6.79
C ALA A 127 6.04 19.71 6.87
N LYS A 128 5.32 20.14 5.83
CA LYS A 128 3.88 19.98 5.73
C LYS A 128 3.50 18.49 5.63
N HIS A 129 4.16 17.75 4.76
CA HIS A 129 3.93 16.32 4.59
C HIS A 129 4.20 15.53 5.87
N LYS A 130 5.32 15.81 6.57
CA LYS A 130 5.63 15.21 7.87
C LYS A 130 4.47 15.37 8.86
N GLN A 131 3.91 16.56 8.95
CA GLN A 131 2.78 16.83 9.85
C GLN A 131 1.52 16.07 9.41
N ASP A 132 1.20 16.09 8.12
CA ASP A 132 0.02 15.41 7.58
C ASP A 132 0.08 13.89 7.78
N LEU A 133 1.24 13.26 7.52
CA LEU A 133 1.41 11.83 7.72
C LEU A 133 1.29 11.46 9.20
N LEU A 134 1.91 12.24 10.10
CA LEU A 134 1.76 12.02 11.54
C LEU A 134 0.29 12.12 11.97
N ASP A 135 -0.45 13.10 11.46
CA ASP A 135 -1.87 13.27 11.77
C ASP A 135 -2.69 12.09 11.24
N VAL A 136 -2.45 11.63 10.02
CA VAL A 136 -3.09 10.44 9.44
C VAL A 136 -2.85 9.22 10.32
N LEU A 137 -1.59 8.90 10.61
CA LEU A 137 -1.24 7.70 11.37
C LEU A 137 -1.79 7.76 12.80
N ARG A 138 -1.80 8.93 13.44
CA ARG A 138 -2.42 9.14 14.75
C ARG A 138 -3.94 8.99 14.70
N ILE A 139 -4.61 9.54 13.69
CA ILE A 139 -6.06 9.37 13.48
C ILE A 139 -6.40 7.87 13.38
N LEU A 140 -5.66 7.13 12.54
CA LEU A 140 -5.87 5.69 12.38
C LEU A 140 -5.61 4.94 13.70
N LYS A 141 -4.45 5.19 14.33
CA LYS A 141 -4.04 4.55 15.59
C LYS A 141 -5.06 4.75 16.71
N THR A 142 -5.53 5.98 16.90
CA THR A 142 -6.48 6.31 17.97
C THR A 142 -7.87 5.71 17.73
N ASN A 143 -8.25 5.42 16.48
CA ASN A 143 -9.63 5.07 16.15
C ASN A 143 -9.84 3.64 15.67
N LEU A 144 -8.80 2.95 15.22
CA LEU A 144 -8.89 1.64 14.60
C LEU A 144 -7.89 0.69 15.28
N PRO A 145 -8.28 0.03 16.38
CA PRO A 145 -7.46 -1.05 16.94
C PRO A 145 -7.36 -2.20 15.94
N ARG A 146 -6.38 -3.08 16.11
CA ARG A 146 -6.09 -4.21 15.22
C ARG A 146 -5.88 -3.77 13.77
N THR A 147 -4.94 -2.85 13.56
CA THR A 147 -4.68 -2.28 12.24
C THR A 147 -3.21 -2.39 11.86
N ILE A 148 -2.97 -2.85 10.64
CA ILE A 148 -1.67 -2.81 9.97
C ILE A 148 -1.78 -1.72 8.90
N VAL A 149 -0.91 -0.72 8.96
CA VAL A 149 -0.83 0.33 7.95
C VAL A 149 0.44 0.12 7.12
N ASN A 150 0.28 -0.18 5.83
CA ASN A 150 1.36 -0.26 4.87
C ASN A 150 1.62 1.14 4.30
N VAL A 151 2.77 1.75 4.59
CA VAL A 151 3.19 3.01 3.98
C VAL A 151 4.14 2.70 2.83
N ILE A 152 3.80 3.18 1.63
CA ILE A 152 4.58 3.00 0.42
C ILE A 152 5.02 4.40 -0.02
N PRO A 153 6.31 4.71 0.04
CA PRO A 153 6.81 5.96 -0.50
C PRO A 153 6.59 6.02 -2.02
N PRO A 154 6.26 7.19 -2.60
CA PRO A 154 6.01 7.32 -4.03
C PRO A 154 7.29 7.01 -4.83
N PRO A 155 7.22 6.33 -5.99
CA PRO A 155 8.40 6.01 -6.78
C PRO A 155 9.07 7.28 -7.33
N GLN A 156 10.40 7.36 -7.30
CA GLN A 156 11.16 8.40 -7.98
C GLN A 156 11.83 7.89 -9.26
N GLY A 157 11.69 8.63 -10.37
CA GLY A 157 12.43 8.37 -11.60
C GLY A 157 13.80 9.05 -11.56
N LYS A 158 14.88 8.32 -11.88
CA LYS A 158 16.21 8.91 -12.10
C LYS A 158 16.11 9.96 -13.22
N GLY A 159 16.58 11.19 -12.94
CA GLY A 159 16.50 12.32 -13.86
C GLY A 159 15.31 13.26 -13.66
N ASN A 160 14.48 13.04 -12.63
CA ASN A 160 13.48 14.03 -12.22
C ASN A 160 14.16 15.29 -11.64
N CYS A 161 13.67 16.48 -12.01
CA CYS A 161 14.14 17.77 -11.48
C CYS A 161 14.03 17.87 -9.95
N PHE A 162 13.20 17.03 -9.32
CA PHE A 162 12.95 17.03 -7.87
C PHE A 162 13.50 15.81 -7.15
N PHE A 163 14.45 15.10 -7.76
CA PHE A 163 14.97 13.82 -7.24
C PHE A 163 15.39 13.90 -5.77
N ASP A 164 16.23 14.87 -5.40
CA ASP A 164 16.74 15.02 -4.02
C ASP A 164 15.61 15.32 -3.01
N LEU A 165 14.58 16.05 -3.45
CA LEU A 165 13.44 16.40 -2.61
C LEU A 165 12.50 15.20 -2.42
N MET A 166 12.26 14.43 -3.48
CA MET A 166 11.52 13.17 -3.40
C MET A 166 12.24 12.16 -2.52
N GLN A 167 13.56 12.06 -2.58
CA GLN A 167 14.32 11.18 -1.71
C GLN A 167 14.10 11.53 -0.22
N LYS A 168 14.18 12.82 0.14
CA LYS A 168 13.88 13.29 1.50
C LYS A 168 12.44 12.99 1.93
N TRP A 169 11.48 13.06 1.01
CA TRP A 169 10.10 12.68 1.27
C TRP A 169 9.98 11.20 1.65
N GLN A 170 10.64 10.32 0.89
CA GLN A 170 10.63 8.90 1.18
C GLN A 170 11.34 8.59 2.51
N GLU A 171 12.46 9.26 2.79
CA GLU A 171 13.14 9.14 4.09
C GLU A 171 12.22 9.52 5.24
N LEU A 172 11.40 10.57 5.09
CA LEU A 172 10.39 10.96 6.08
C LEU A 172 9.29 9.91 6.25
N ASP A 173 8.73 9.39 5.15
CA ASP A 173 7.75 8.30 5.17
C ASP A 173 8.28 7.11 5.97
N ILE A 174 9.53 6.74 5.74
CA ILE A 174 10.22 5.62 6.39
C ILE A 174 10.51 5.92 7.87
N GLU A 175 11.08 7.08 8.19
CA GLU A 175 11.39 7.52 9.55
C GLU A 175 10.14 7.50 10.42
N ILE A 176 9.05 8.11 9.93
CA ILE A 176 7.79 8.23 10.66
C ILE A 176 7.16 6.85 10.86
N SER A 177 7.13 6.03 9.81
CA SER A 177 6.61 4.65 9.90
C SER A 177 7.37 3.80 10.92
N ASN A 178 8.69 3.97 10.97
CA ASN A 178 9.58 3.22 11.85
C ASN A 178 9.63 3.77 13.30
N SER A 179 8.89 4.84 13.60
CA SER A 179 8.76 5.36 14.96
C SER A 179 8.13 4.32 15.91
N PRO A 180 8.62 4.19 17.16
CA PRO A 180 7.99 3.37 18.20
C PRO A 180 6.56 3.81 18.53
N GLU A 181 6.21 5.08 18.23
CA GLU A 181 4.85 5.60 18.41
C GLU A 181 3.78 4.75 17.68
N PHE A 182 4.19 4.09 16.59
CA PHE A 182 3.33 3.33 15.69
C PHE A 182 3.66 1.83 15.68
N ASP A 183 4.24 1.29 16.77
CA ASP A 183 4.47 -0.14 16.95
C ASP A 183 3.86 -0.66 18.26
N LEU A 184 2.56 -0.92 18.25
CA LEU A 184 1.77 -1.43 19.36
C LEU A 184 1.37 -2.89 19.11
N ASP A 185 0.84 -3.54 20.15
CA ASP A 185 0.37 -4.94 20.06
C ASP A 185 -0.75 -5.12 19.03
N ASP A 186 -1.62 -4.11 18.90
CA ASP A 186 -2.79 -4.12 18.04
C ASP A 186 -2.72 -3.04 16.94
N PHE A 187 -1.63 -2.30 16.81
CA PHE A 187 -1.48 -1.31 15.75
C PHE A 187 -0.03 -1.22 15.30
N THR A 188 0.24 -1.44 14.02
CA THR A 188 1.60 -1.29 13.49
C THR A 188 1.61 -0.62 12.13
N VAL A 189 2.62 0.22 11.91
CA VAL A 189 2.92 0.82 10.60
C VAL A 189 4.16 0.14 10.03
N ILE A 190 4.09 -0.24 8.75
CA ILE A 190 5.15 -0.92 8.02
C ILE A 190 5.47 -0.09 6.78
N ALA A 191 6.70 0.41 6.70
CA ALA A 191 7.21 1.01 5.47
C ALA A 191 7.64 -0.08 4.48
N HIS A 192 7.34 0.13 3.20
CA HIS A 192 7.74 -0.74 2.10
C HIS A 192 8.72 -0.01 1.18
N TYR A 193 9.76 -0.70 0.74
CA TYR A 193 10.90 -0.06 0.08
C TYR A 193 10.99 -0.36 -1.42
N PHE A 194 10.13 -1.22 -1.97
CA PHE A 194 10.21 -1.68 -3.36
C PHE A 194 10.02 -0.58 -4.43
N THR A 195 9.73 0.65 -4.00
CA THR A 195 9.59 1.84 -4.84
C THR A 195 10.82 2.76 -4.83
N LEU A 196 11.80 2.54 -3.91
CA LEU A 196 12.95 3.43 -3.74
C LEU A 196 13.92 3.36 -4.93
N ASP A 197 14.18 2.16 -5.46
CA ASP A 197 15.01 1.91 -6.63
C ASP A 197 14.17 1.51 -7.85
N TYR A 198 12.92 1.99 -7.93
CA TYR A 198 11.98 1.55 -8.94
C TYR A 198 12.48 1.84 -10.37
N THR A 199 12.58 0.77 -11.17
CA THR A 199 12.89 0.85 -12.59
C THR A 199 11.67 0.46 -13.42
N PHE A 200 11.42 1.22 -14.49
CA PHE A 200 10.38 0.86 -15.44
C PHE A 200 10.78 -0.41 -16.20
N PRO A 201 9.87 -1.38 -16.38
CA PRO A 201 10.16 -2.58 -17.15
C PRO A 201 10.54 -2.23 -18.59
N THR A 202 11.38 -3.06 -19.19
CA THR A 202 11.80 -2.89 -20.58
C THR A 202 11.28 -4.02 -21.46
N THR A 203 10.96 -3.68 -22.70
CA THR A 203 10.66 -4.64 -23.76
C THR A 203 11.90 -5.47 -24.11
N THR A 204 11.73 -6.56 -24.86
CA THR A 204 12.83 -7.38 -25.37
C THR A 204 13.84 -6.61 -26.24
N GLN A 205 13.47 -5.41 -26.69
CA GLN A 205 14.32 -4.50 -27.47
C GLN A 205 15.04 -3.46 -26.59
N GLY A 206 14.94 -3.56 -25.26
CA GLY A 206 15.58 -2.65 -24.31
C GLY A 206 14.89 -1.28 -24.17
N ARG A 207 13.72 -1.08 -24.75
CA ARG A 207 12.92 0.16 -24.61
C ARG A 207 11.98 0.07 -23.43
N ILE A 208 11.62 1.20 -22.81
CA ILE A 208 10.58 1.27 -21.78
C ILE A 208 9.30 0.57 -22.29
N ASP A 209 8.77 -0.36 -21.51
CA ASP A 209 7.49 -1.01 -21.78
C ASP A 209 6.34 -0.12 -21.30
N TYR A 210 5.88 0.76 -22.19
CA TYR A 210 4.76 1.66 -21.93
C TYR A 210 3.43 0.94 -21.65
N SER A 211 3.31 -0.38 -21.86
CA SER A 211 2.08 -1.11 -21.48
C SER A 211 1.83 -1.15 -19.97
N TYR A 212 2.82 -0.79 -19.15
CA TYR A 212 2.66 -0.58 -17.72
C TYR A 212 1.98 0.76 -17.35
N LEU A 213 1.81 1.66 -18.32
CA LEU A 213 1.11 2.93 -18.19
C LEU A 213 -0.23 2.90 -18.92
N SER A 214 -1.14 3.74 -18.46
CA SER A 214 -2.45 3.94 -19.07
C SER A 214 -2.35 4.79 -20.33
N GLU A 215 -3.47 5.02 -21.00
CA GLU A 215 -3.55 5.81 -22.24
C GLU A 215 -3.02 7.26 -22.10
N ASP A 216 -2.97 7.79 -20.88
CA ASP A 216 -2.38 9.10 -20.59
C ASP A 216 -0.85 9.09 -20.44
N CYS A 217 -0.21 7.92 -20.53
CA CYS A 217 1.23 7.72 -20.39
C CYS A 217 1.80 8.24 -19.05
N PHE A 218 0.95 8.36 -18.02
CA PHE A 218 1.33 8.90 -16.72
C PHE A 218 0.84 7.99 -15.59
N HIS A 219 -0.46 7.72 -15.52
CA HIS A 219 -1.00 6.78 -14.54
C HIS A 219 -0.66 5.34 -14.93
N PHE A 220 -0.49 4.47 -13.94
CA PHE A 220 -0.30 3.04 -14.20
C PHE A 220 -1.52 2.41 -14.87
N SER A 221 -1.28 1.50 -15.81
CA SER A 221 -2.34 0.63 -16.34
C SER A 221 -2.70 -0.45 -15.31
N GLU A 222 -3.68 -1.30 -15.64
CA GLU A 222 -3.96 -2.53 -14.88
C GLU A 222 -2.71 -3.43 -14.75
N LYS A 223 -1.86 -3.48 -15.79
CA LYS A 223 -0.58 -4.19 -15.75
C LYS A 223 0.39 -3.54 -14.76
N GLY A 224 0.49 -2.21 -14.77
CA GLY A 224 1.27 -1.45 -13.79
C GLY A 224 0.83 -1.68 -12.36
N HIS A 225 -0.47 -1.59 -12.10
CA HIS A 225 -1.05 -1.89 -10.79
C HIS A 225 -0.82 -3.34 -10.36
N SER A 226 -0.86 -4.29 -11.29
CA SER A 226 -0.58 -5.71 -11.03
C SER A 226 0.85 -5.94 -10.54
N ARG A 227 1.84 -5.24 -11.11
CA ARG A 227 3.23 -5.27 -10.61
C ARG A 227 3.33 -4.74 -9.19
N PHE A 228 2.77 -3.55 -8.94
CA PHE A 228 2.75 -2.97 -7.58
C PHE A 228 2.08 -3.90 -6.56
N ALA A 229 0.99 -4.58 -6.93
CA ALA A 229 0.34 -5.54 -6.05
C ALA A 229 1.22 -6.76 -5.73
N ASN A 230 1.93 -7.28 -6.73
CA ASN A 230 2.89 -8.38 -6.55
C ASN A 230 4.05 -7.95 -5.66
N ASP A 231 4.64 -6.79 -5.91
CA ASP A 231 5.81 -6.29 -5.19
C ASP A 231 5.46 -5.93 -3.73
N LEU A 232 4.28 -5.31 -3.52
CA LEU A 232 3.76 -5.09 -2.17
C LEU A 232 3.52 -6.40 -1.44
N TRP A 233 2.92 -7.41 -2.08
CA TRP A 233 2.73 -8.72 -1.48
C TRP A 233 4.06 -9.36 -1.08
N ASN A 234 5.06 -9.34 -1.97
CA ASN A 234 6.40 -9.83 -1.66
C ASN A 234 6.99 -9.07 -0.47
N SER A 235 6.89 -7.74 -0.45
CA SER A 235 7.42 -6.91 0.62
C SER A 235 6.74 -7.17 1.97
N ILE A 236 5.44 -7.49 1.99
CA ILE A 236 4.69 -7.93 3.18
C ILE A 236 5.21 -9.30 3.68
N MET A 237 5.63 -10.17 2.76
CA MET A 237 6.21 -11.48 3.04
C MET A 237 7.74 -11.44 3.26
N GLU A 238 8.36 -10.27 3.29
CA GLU A 238 9.78 -10.10 3.60
C GLU A 238 9.98 -9.64 5.05
N PRO A 239 10.94 -10.24 5.79
CA PRO A 239 11.29 -9.84 7.15
C PRO A 239 11.51 -8.34 7.30
N PHE A 240 11.13 -7.79 8.45
CA PHE A 240 11.47 -6.40 8.78
C PHE A 240 13.00 -6.21 8.76
N GLY A 241 13.46 -5.12 8.15
CA GLY A 241 14.89 -4.84 7.97
C GLY A 241 15.54 -5.53 6.76
N ASN A 242 14.85 -6.45 6.09
CA ASN A 242 15.34 -7.14 4.87
C ASN A 242 14.31 -7.09 3.74
N LYS A 243 13.70 -5.91 3.53
CA LYS A 243 12.74 -5.67 2.44
C LYS A 243 13.47 -5.20 1.19
N SER A 244 13.07 -5.72 0.03
CA SER A 244 13.62 -5.34 -1.27
C SER A 244 13.37 -3.85 -1.57
N THR A 245 14.34 -3.19 -2.21
CA THR A 245 14.25 -1.77 -2.61
C THR A 245 13.75 -1.58 -4.05
N ASP A 246 13.66 -2.66 -4.81
CA ASP A 246 13.11 -2.69 -6.16
C ASP A 246 11.97 -3.70 -6.32
N GLY A 247 11.28 -3.58 -7.46
CA GLY A 247 10.19 -4.45 -7.86
C GLY A 247 10.61 -5.45 -8.94
N SER A 248 9.90 -6.55 -9.03
CA SER A 248 10.18 -7.64 -9.97
C SER A 248 9.18 -7.67 -11.13
N ASP A 249 9.44 -8.48 -12.16
CA ASP A 249 8.42 -8.78 -13.16
C ASP A 249 7.28 -9.58 -12.52
N ILE A 250 6.05 -9.35 -12.98
CA ILE A 250 4.85 -9.97 -12.41
C ILE A 250 5.01 -11.49 -12.42
N PHE A 251 4.81 -12.14 -11.27
CA PHE A 251 5.00 -13.58 -11.04
C PHE A 251 6.43 -14.13 -11.19
N SER A 252 7.44 -13.34 -11.59
CA SER A 252 8.84 -13.80 -11.60
C SER A 252 9.34 -14.12 -10.18
N LYS A 253 8.89 -13.34 -9.19
CA LYS A 253 9.05 -13.56 -7.75
C LYS A 253 7.68 -13.47 -7.10
N PHE A 254 7.25 -14.52 -6.41
CA PHE A 254 6.00 -14.53 -5.64
C PHE A 254 6.22 -15.30 -4.33
N LEU A 255 6.42 -14.56 -3.25
CA LEU A 255 6.69 -15.14 -1.94
C LEU A 255 5.40 -15.72 -1.35
N CYS A 256 5.53 -16.89 -0.72
CA CYS A 256 4.40 -17.62 -0.17
C CYS A 256 4.62 -17.87 1.32
N PRO A 257 3.57 -17.75 2.16
CA PRO A 257 3.67 -18.11 3.56
C PRO A 257 4.09 -19.57 3.75
N THR A 258 4.82 -19.84 4.82
CA THR A 258 5.28 -21.19 5.19
C THR A 258 4.78 -21.57 6.59
N GLU A 259 4.87 -22.84 6.98
CA GLU A 259 4.50 -23.24 8.36
C GLU A 259 5.31 -22.51 9.43
N LYS A 260 6.58 -22.16 9.13
CA LYS A 260 7.47 -21.42 10.05
C LYS A 260 7.21 -19.92 10.04
N GLN A 261 6.75 -19.38 8.91
CA GLN A 261 6.49 -17.95 8.71
C GLN A 261 5.13 -17.80 8.01
N PRO A 262 4.04 -17.99 8.77
CA PRO A 262 2.73 -18.17 8.17
C PRO A 262 2.03 -16.85 7.80
N PHE A 263 2.55 -15.69 8.22
CA PHE A 263 1.88 -14.40 8.00
C PHE A 263 2.83 -13.23 7.75
N ILE A 264 2.19 -12.08 7.54
CA ILE A 264 2.73 -10.73 7.38
C ILE A 264 3.85 -10.45 8.39
N PHE A 265 5.01 -10.06 7.87
CA PHE A 265 6.11 -9.62 8.72
C PHE A 265 5.87 -8.21 9.25
N THR A 266 5.96 -8.09 10.57
CA THR A 266 5.96 -6.86 11.34
C THR A 266 7.29 -6.74 12.07
N ARG A 267 7.54 -5.59 12.71
CA ARG A 267 8.72 -5.40 13.57
C ARG A 267 8.79 -6.41 14.71
N ARG A 268 7.64 -6.84 15.24
CA ARG A 268 7.54 -7.68 16.45
C ARG A 268 7.60 -9.17 16.19
N ASN A 269 7.28 -9.63 14.97
CA ASN A 269 7.28 -11.06 14.61
C ASN A 269 8.40 -11.44 13.64
N THR A 270 9.30 -10.50 13.33
CA THR A 270 10.45 -10.77 12.47
C THR A 270 11.51 -11.57 13.26
N PRO A 271 11.98 -12.73 12.73
CA PRO A 271 13.07 -13.47 13.35
C PRO A 271 14.35 -12.61 13.40
N THR A 272 14.97 -12.52 14.57
CA THR A 272 16.32 -11.97 14.68
C THR A 272 17.30 -12.96 14.05
N SER A 273 18.07 -12.50 13.07
CA SER A 273 19.20 -13.25 12.47
C SER A 273 20.27 -13.57 13.50
#